data_AF-A0A7J8SU72-F1
#
_entry.id   AF-A0A7J8SU72-F1
#
_cell.length_a   1.000
_cell.length_b   1.000
_cell.length_c   1.000
_cell.angle_alpha   90.00
_cell.angle_beta   90.00
_cell.angle_gamma   90.00
#
_symmetry.space_group_name_H-M   'P 1'
#
loop_
_entity.id
_entity.type
_entity.pdbx_description
1 polymer ?
#
loop_
_entity_poly.entity_id
_entity_poly.type
_entity_poly.pdbx_seq_one_letter_code
_entity_poly.pdbx_strand_id
1 'polypeptide(L)'
;MQNPTHFGWQIELNNPNNLSHHQPTPSTSFVKTLNLISVNHLSNEAASCMVSKFGLLENLKIIGCHGLESMSIASDTKLLSLTIFDCPHLKSLHIRSYKLRTFLYRGKFPWFLPEFHFNLGNAMLDSRQGPAFNTFKICDFDRVLLTIKNSEILTLCKWTFEVCYLYFSNSSF
;
A
#
# COMPACT_ATOMS: atom_id res chain seq x y z
N MET A 1 16.88 6.04 24.41
CA MET A 1 16.42 6.60 23.11
C MET A 1 14.95 6.93 23.25
N GLN A 2 14.59 8.21 23.14
CA GLN A 2 13.21 8.69 23.30
C GLN A 2 12.33 8.11 22.19
N ASN A 3 11.26 7.42 22.59
CA ASN A 3 10.21 6.94 21.70
C ASN A 3 9.34 8.15 21.31
N PRO A 4 9.26 8.59 20.04
CA PRO A 4 8.38 9.69 19.69
C PRO A 4 6.94 9.19 19.79
N THR A 5 6.22 9.65 20.81
CA THR A 5 4.79 9.39 21.08
C THR A 5 3.85 10.17 20.14
N HIS A 6 4.33 10.58 18.97
CA HIS A 6 3.56 11.43 18.07
C HIS A 6 2.80 10.58 17.05
N PHE A 7 1.52 10.35 17.34
CA PHE A 7 0.56 9.76 16.41
C PHE A 7 -0.09 10.88 15.60
N GLY A 8 -0.23 10.71 14.29
CA GLY A 8 -0.87 11.70 13.42
C GLY A 8 -1.76 11.05 12.36
N TRP A 9 -2.98 11.55 12.22
CA TRP A 9 -3.87 11.22 11.11
C TRP A 9 -4.18 12.49 10.35
N GLN A 10 -4.15 12.43 9.02
CA GLN A 10 -4.67 13.50 8.18
C GLN A 10 -5.75 12.92 7.27
N ILE A 11 -6.99 13.34 7.54
CA ILE A 11 -8.17 13.00 6.74
C ILE A 11 -8.52 14.23 5.93
N GLU A 12 -8.45 14.14 4.61
CA GLU A 12 -8.95 15.18 3.72
C GLU A 12 -10.38 14.82 3.29
N LEU A 13 -11.34 15.55 3.85
CA LEU A 13 -12.74 15.46 3.47
C LEU A 13 -12.99 16.39 2.28
N ASN A 14 -13.52 15.85 1.19
CA ASN A 14 -14.00 16.69 0.09
C ASN A 14 -15.40 17.19 0.42
N ASN A 15 -15.52 18.52 0.51
CA ASN A 15 -16.75 19.34 0.44
C ASN A 15 -17.48 19.66 1.77
N PRO A 16 -17.23 20.82 2.40
CA PRO A 16 -18.05 21.32 3.52
C PRO A 16 -19.38 21.98 3.09
N ASN A 17 -19.64 22.18 1.79
CA ASN A 17 -20.71 23.08 1.33
C ASN A 17 -22.06 22.44 0.97
N ASN A 18 -22.35 21.20 1.39
CA ASN A 18 -23.66 20.56 1.13
C ASN A 18 -24.28 19.88 2.37
N LEU A 19 -24.19 20.54 3.53
CA LEU A 19 -25.00 20.18 4.71
C LEU A 19 -26.30 21.01 4.72
N SER A 20 -27.11 20.87 3.67
CA SER A 20 -28.51 21.28 3.71
C SER A 20 -29.35 20.06 4.07
N HIS A 21 -29.99 20.14 5.24
CA HIS A 21 -31.12 19.33 5.73
C HIS A 21 -31.59 18.20 4.80
N HIS A 22 -31.46 16.94 5.22
CA HIS A 22 -32.52 15.92 5.25
C HIS A 22 -31.95 14.51 5.62
N GLN A 23 -32.59 13.89 6.61
CA GLN A 23 -32.53 12.48 7.08
C GLN A 23 -31.24 11.91 7.71
N PRO A 24 -31.36 11.12 8.80
CA PRO A 24 -30.25 10.36 9.38
C PRO A 24 -30.06 9.05 8.60
N THR A 25 -29.31 9.11 7.51
CA THR A 25 -28.71 7.92 6.89
C THR A 25 -27.52 7.46 7.75
N PRO A 26 -27.23 6.14 7.83
CA PRO A 26 -26.06 5.66 8.55
C PRO A 26 -24.84 6.28 7.88
N SER A 27 -24.05 7.02 8.67
CA SER A 27 -22.98 7.90 8.22
C SER A 27 -21.88 7.13 7.49
N THR A 28 -22.06 6.94 6.18
CA THR A 28 -20.98 6.49 5.30
C THR A 28 -20.07 7.68 5.08
N SER A 29 -18.99 7.73 5.85
CA SER A 29 -17.95 8.75 5.71
C SER A 29 -17.46 8.84 4.27
N PHE A 30 -17.63 9.99 3.62
CA PHE A 30 -17.25 10.30 2.24
C PHE A 30 -15.73 10.47 2.01
N VAL A 31 -14.91 9.76 2.79
CA VAL A 31 -13.45 9.89 2.74
C VAL A 31 -12.95 9.22 1.46
N LYS A 32 -12.37 10.03 0.57
CA LYS A 32 -11.71 9.57 -0.67
C LYS A 32 -10.20 9.45 -0.51
N THR A 33 -9.60 10.25 0.37
CA THR A 33 -8.16 10.25 0.61
C THR A 33 -7.88 10.08 2.09
N LEU A 34 -7.02 9.12 2.42
CA LEU A 34 -6.61 8.82 3.78
C LEU A 34 -5.09 8.75 3.86
N ASN A 35 -4.50 9.56 4.74
CA ASN A 35 -3.07 9.55 5.00
C ASN A 35 -2.83 9.02 6.43
N LEU A 36 -2.25 7.83 6.50
CA LEU A 36 -1.79 7.19 7.72
C LEU A 36 -0.32 7.58 7.92
N ILE A 37 -0.01 8.34 8.97
CA ILE A 37 1.35 8.82 9.23
C ILE A 37 1.80 8.32 10.61
N SER A 38 2.96 7.65 10.68
CA SER A 38 3.56 7.21 11.94
C SER A 38 2.68 6.28 12.79
N VAL A 39 1.93 5.39 12.16
CA VAL A 39 1.15 4.33 12.84
C VAL A 39 2.10 3.37 13.56
N ASN A 40 1.86 3.16 14.85
CA ASN A 40 2.61 2.20 15.66
C ASN A 40 1.78 0.93 15.98
N HIS A 41 2.42 -0.04 16.61
CA HIS A 41 1.87 -1.39 16.84
C HIS A 41 0.54 -1.37 17.59
N LEU A 42 0.34 -0.46 18.54
CA LEU A 42 -0.90 -0.31 19.32
C LEU A 42 -2.10 0.15 18.48
N SER A 43 -1.83 0.73 17.32
CA SER A 43 -2.84 1.36 16.45
C SER A 43 -3.05 0.62 15.12
N ASN A 44 -2.34 -0.49 14.88
CA ASN A 44 -2.38 -1.21 13.61
C ASN A 44 -3.77 -1.81 13.30
N GLU A 45 -4.38 -2.47 14.28
CA GLU A 45 -5.72 -3.05 14.14
C GLU A 45 -6.78 -1.97 13.97
N ALA A 46 -6.65 -0.84 14.67
CA ALA A 46 -7.52 0.31 14.51
C ALA A 46 -7.39 0.91 13.10
N ALA A 47 -6.17 1.07 12.59
CA ALA A 47 -5.89 1.60 11.26
C ALA A 47 -6.49 0.71 10.16
N SER A 48 -6.28 -0.61 10.27
CA SER A 48 -6.83 -1.59 9.33
C SER A 48 -8.36 -1.60 9.35
N CYS A 49 -8.96 -1.59 10.54
CA CYS A 49 -10.42 -1.51 10.72
C CYS A 49 -11.03 -0.21 10.18
N MET A 50 -10.28 0.90 10.16
CA MET A 50 -10.76 2.16 9.62
C MET A 50 -10.69 2.19 8.09
N VAL A 51 -9.58 1.73 7.50
CA VAL A 51 -9.44 1.60 6.04
C VAL A 51 -10.59 0.78 5.46
N SER A 52 -10.96 -0.33 6.12
CA SER A 52 -12.08 -1.18 5.69
C SER A 52 -13.46 -0.52 5.83
N LYS A 53 -13.60 0.55 6.61
CA LYS A 53 -14.87 1.28 6.76
C LYS A 53 -15.06 2.36 5.70
N PHE A 54 -14.01 2.74 4.99
CA PHE A 54 -14.07 3.77 3.95
C PHE A 54 -14.37 3.14 2.57
N GLY A 55 -15.64 2.79 2.33
CA GLY A 55 -16.07 2.20 1.05
C GLY A 55 -15.91 3.12 -0.19
N LEU A 56 -15.60 4.40 0.01
CA LEU A 56 -15.34 5.37 -1.06
C LEU A 56 -13.85 5.76 -1.17
N LEU A 57 -12.96 5.09 -0.44
CA LEU A 57 -11.54 5.42 -0.45
C LEU A 57 -10.93 5.18 -1.83
N GLU A 58 -10.38 6.24 -2.41
CA GLU A 58 -9.72 6.26 -3.73
C GLU A 58 -8.20 6.35 -3.58
N ASN A 59 -7.69 7.01 -2.53
CA ASN A 59 -6.27 7.23 -2.30
C ASN A 59 -5.89 6.87 -0.86
N LEU A 60 -4.92 5.96 -0.70
CA LEU A 60 -4.37 5.58 0.59
C LEU A 60 -2.86 5.86 0.60
N LYS A 61 -2.40 6.67 1.54
CA LYS A 61 -0.97 6.87 1.81
C LYS A 61 -0.63 6.38 3.20
N ILE A 62 0.43 5.60 3.31
CA ILE A 62 0.95 5.06 4.57
C ILE A 62 2.43 5.44 4.63
N ILE A 63 2.78 6.35 5.53
CA ILE A 63 4.10 6.98 5.57
C ILE A 63 4.68 6.86 6.97
N GLY A 64 5.90 6.33 7.09
CA GLY A 64 6.63 6.35 8.37
C GLY A 64 6.04 5.44 9.46
N CYS A 65 5.25 4.43 9.12
CA CYS A 65 4.57 3.58 10.09
C CYS A 65 5.52 2.52 10.66
N HIS A 66 6.26 2.87 11.71
CA HIS A 66 7.28 2.01 12.32
C HIS A 66 6.74 0.78 13.04
N GLY A 67 5.47 0.75 13.46
CA GLY A 67 4.90 -0.43 14.11
C GLY A 67 4.07 -1.32 13.19
N LEU A 68 4.00 -0.98 11.90
CA LEU A 68 3.19 -1.70 10.93
C LEU A 68 3.95 -2.92 10.41
N GLU A 69 3.56 -4.12 10.85
CA GLU A 69 4.18 -5.38 10.40
C GLU A 69 3.46 -6.04 9.23
N SER A 70 2.14 -5.93 9.20
CA SER A 70 1.29 -6.53 8.17
C SER A 70 0.15 -5.58 7.84
N MET A 71 -0.23 -5.56 6.57
CA MET A 71 -1.37 -4.78 6.10
C MET A 71 -2.18 -5.57 5.07
N SER A 72 -3.50 -5.51 5.21
CA SER A 72 -4.44 -6.04 4.23
C SER A 72 -5.38 -4.94 3.78
N ILE A 73 -5.51 -4.78 2.46
CA ILE A 73 -6.40 -3.81 1.81
C ILE A 73 -7.48 -4.60 1.07
N ALA A 74 -8.77 -4.37 1.38
CA ALA A 74 -9.90 -5.16 0.90
C ALA A 74 -10.63 -4.60 -0.35
N SER A 75 -11.37 -5.50 -1.03
CA SER A 75 -11.97 -5.41 -2.38
C SER A 75 -13.10 -4.40 -2.55
N ASP A 76 -13.75 -4.00 -1.47
CA ASP A 76 -14.88 -3.08 -1.50
C ASP A 76 -14.46 -1.62 -1.68
N THR A 77 -13.17 -1.32 -1.53
CA THR A 77 -12.63 0.02 -1.72
C THR A 77 -12.59 0.40 -3.20
N LYS A 78 -12.91 1.66 -3.51
CA LYS A 78 -12.71 2.26 -4.85
C LYS A 78 -11.24 2.64 -5.07
N LEU A 79 -10.31 1.93 -4.46
CA LEU A 79 -8.92 2.36 -4.32
C LEU A 79 -8.23 2.42 -5.68
N LEU A 80 -7.86 3.63 -6.09
CA LEU A 80 -7.15 3.94 -7.33
C LEU A 80 -5.65 4.11 -7.09
N SER A 81 -5.25 4.61 -5.92
CA SER A 81 -3.86 4.90 -5.59
C SER A 81 -3.46 4.39 -4.20
N LEU A 82 -2.34 3.67 -4.14
CA LEU A 82 -1.71 3.21 -2.92
C LEU A 82 -0.25 3.68 -2.86
N THR A 83 0.10 4.41 -1.81
CA THR A 83 1.47 4.82 -1.52
C THR A 83 1.88 4.29 -0.16
N ILE A 84 3.01 3.58 -0.09
CA ILE A 84 3.58 3.07 1.17
C ILE A 84 5.06 3.40 1.22
N PHE A 85 5.44 4.37 2.06
CA PHE A 85 6.83 4.78 2.22
C PHE A 85 7.31 4.64 3.66
N ASP A 86 8.58 4.25 3.79
CA ASP A 86 9.36 4.35 5.02
C ASP A 86 8.69 3.64 6.21
N CYS A 87 8.11 2.47 5.95
CA CYS A 87 7.54 1.56 6.96
C CYS A 87 8.50 0.38 7.21
N PRO A 88 9.52 0.53 8.08
CA PRO A 88 10.67 -0.37 8.13
C PRO A 88 10.37 -1.79 8.62
N HIS A 89 9.26 -1.98 9.33
CA HIS A 89 8.87 -3.28 9.88
C HIS A 89 7.80 -4.00 9.05
N LEU A 90 7.37 -3.42 7.93
CA LEU A 90 6.35 -4.04 7.07
C LEU A 90 6.93 -5.31 6.42
N LYS A 91 6.42 -6.47 6.83
CA LYS A 91 6.83 -7.79 6.37
C LYS A 91 5.84 -8.40 5.39
N SER A 92 4.57 -8.03 5.46
CA SER A 92 3.51 -8.60 4.63
C SER A 92 2.56 -7.52 4.12
N LEU A 93 2.24 -7.57 2.83
CA LEU A 93 1.30 -6.66 2.18
C LEU A 93 0.33 -7.44 1.30
N HIS A 94 -0.92 -7.45 1.70
CA HIS A 94 -2.02 -8.06 0.98
C HIS A 94 -2.89 -6.99 0.32
N ILE A 95 -2.99 -7.05 -1.02
CA ILE A 95 -3.74 -6.07 -1.80
C ILE A 95 -4.85 -6.78 -2.57
N ARG A 96 -6.09 -6.49 -2.17
CA ARG A 96 -7.30 -6.90 -2.85
C ARG A 96 -7.99 -5.65 -3.41
N SER A 97 -7.55 -5.15 -4.57
CA SER A 97 -8.22 -4.04 -5.28
C SER A 97 -8.14 -4.22 -6.80
N TYR A 98 -9.27 -4.32 -7.48
CA TYR A 98 -9.31 -4.47 -8.94
C TYR A 98 -9.22 -3.12 -9.70
N LYS A 99 -9.36 -1.99 -8.98
CA LYS A 99 -9.34 -0.64 -9.57
C LYS A 99 -8.01 0.07 -9.41
N LEU A 100 -7.03 -0.54 -8.75
CA LEU A 100 -5.74 0.08 -8.50
C LEU A 100 -5.08 0.47 -9.84
N ARG A 101 -4.68 1.74 -9.93
CA ARG A 101 -3.99 2.33 -11.09
C ARG A 101 -2.60 2.83 -10.73
N THR A 102 -2.38 3.23 -9.48
CA THR A 102 -1.08 3.70 -8.99
C THR A 102 -0.67 2.90 -7.78
N PHE A 103 0.53 2.32 -7.83
CA PHE A 103 1.15 1.64 -6.69
C PHE A 103 2.59 2.11 -6.50
N LEU A 104 2.85 2.83 -5.40
CA LEU A 104 4.15 3.39 -5.07
C LEU A 104 4.65 2.82 -3.75
N TYR A 105 5.75 2.08 -3.79
CA TYR A 105 6.35 1.44 -2.63
C TYR A 105 7.80 1.90 -2.42
N ARG A 106 8.16 2.23 -1.18
CA ARG A 106 9.54 2.48 -0.75
C ARG A 106 9.79 1.89 0.63
N GLY A 107 10.75 0.99 0.74
CA GLY A 107 11.07 0.29 1.99
C GLY A 107 11.74 -1.06 1.75
N LYS A 108 11.91 -1.87 2.79
CA LYS A 108 12.41 -3.25 2.62
C LYS A 108 11.34 -4.12 1.96
N PHE A 109 11.69 -4.87 0.92
CA PHE A 109 10.71 -5.62 0.12
C PHE A 109 9.89 -6.61 0.98
N PRO A 110 8.57 -6.38 1.15
CA PRO A 110 7.71 -7.26 1.94
C PRO A 110 7.27 -8.49 1.13
N TRP A 111 6.65 -9.44 1.81
CA TRP A 111 5.90 -10.50 1.16
C TRP A 111 4.64 -9.91 0.50
N PHE A 112 4.60 -9.93 -0.83
CA PHE A 112 3.48 -9.42 -1.60
C PHE A 112 2.45 -10.51 -1.88
N LEU A 113 1.21 -10.23 -1.52
CA LEU A 113 0.05 -11.05 -1.89
C LEU A 113 -0.94 -10.16 -2.65
N PRO A 114 -0.85 -10.08 -3.98
CA PRO A 114 -1.89 -9.48 -4.80
C PRO A 114 -2.97 -10.53 -5.09
N GLU A 115 -4.25 -10.18 -4.92
CA GLU A 115 -5.35 -11.10 -5.31
C GLU A 115 -5.76 -10.99 -6.78
N PHE A 116 -5.49 -9.85 -7.40
CA PHE A 116 -5.87 -9.58 -8.78
C PHE A 116 -4.65 -9.15 -9.59
N HIS A 117 -4.70 -9.40 -10.91
CA HIS A 117 -3.79 -8.73 -11.83
C HIS A 117 -4.17 -7.25 -11.92
N PHE A 118 -3.17 -6.38 -11.86
CA PHE A 118 -3.40 -4.94 -11.96
C PHE A 118 -2.95 -4.45 -13.33
N ASN A 119 -3.77 -3.60 -13.95
CA ASN A 119 -3.35 -2.75 -15.07
C ASN A 119 -2.99 -1.39 -14.48
N LEU A 120 -1.78 -1.30 -13.94
CA LEU A 120 -1.28 -0.08 -13.30
C LEU A 120 -0.94 0.95 -14.38
N GLY A 121 -1.39 2.19 -14.23
CA GLY A 121 -0.82 3.31 -14.99
C GLY A 121 0.57 3.68 -14.46
N ASN A 122 0.81 3.52 -13.16
CA ASN A 122 2.11 3.81 -12.56
C ASN A 122 2.45 2.84 -11.43
N ALA A 123 3.63 2.24 -11.52
CA ALA A 123 4.20 1.38 -10.50
C ALA A 123 5.60 1.83 -10.12
N MET A 124 5.87 1.95 -8.82
CA MET A 124 7.21 2.14 -8.28
C MET A 124 7.49 1.12 -7.19
N LEU A 125 8.60 0.42 -7.32
CA LEU A 125 9.16 -0.45 -6.28
C LEU A 125 10.57 0.02 -5.94
N ASP A 126 10.68 0.75 -4.85
CA ASP A 126 11.95 1.21 -4.30
C ASP A 126 12.33 0.39 -3.07
N SER A 127 12.84 -0.83 -3.32
CA SER A 127 13.36 -1.70 -2.26
C SER A 127 14.88 -1.71 -2.18
N ARG A 128 15.50 -0.53 -2.33
CA ARG A 128 16.96 -0.36 -2.24
C ARG A 128 17.62 -0.89 -0.96
N GLN A 129 16.83 -1.16 0.07
CA GLN A 129 17.27 -1.72 1.36
C GLN A 129 17.28 -3.26 1.39
N GLY A 130 16.90 -3.92 0.30
CA GLY A 130 16.79 -5.38 0.22
C GLY A 130 15.45 -5.93 0.72
N PRO A 131 15.35 -7.24 0.93
CA PRO A 131 14.13 -7.88 1.41
C PRO A 131 13.92 -7.66 2.91
N ALA A 132 12.65 -7.68 3.32
CA ALA A 132 12.27 -7.56 4.74
C ALA A 132 12.56 -8.84 5.55
N PHE A 133 12.89 -9.95 4.88
CA PHE A 133 13.13 -11.26 5.47
C PHE A 133 14.31 -11.97 4.80
N ASN A 134 15.08 -12.73 5.59
CA ASN A 134 16.35 -13.32 5.15
C ASN A 134 16.19 -14.57 4.25
N THR A 135 14.96 -15.08 4.10
CA THR A 135 14.65 -16.31 3.35
C THR A 135 14.06 -16.04 1.97
N PHE A 136 14.25 -14.83 1.43
CA PHE A 136 13.73 -14.45 0.11
C PHE A 136 14.25 -15.39 -0.99
N LYS A 137 13.32 -15.92 -1.78
CA LYS A 137 13.60 -16.72 -2.97
C LYS A 137 13.16 -15.95 -4.22
N ILE A 138 13.81 -16.23 -5.34
CA ILE A 138 13.47 -15.58 -6.63
C ILE A 138 12.00 -15.82 -7.01
N CYS A 139 11.43 -17.00 -6.71
CA CYS A 139 10.01 -17.29 -6.96
C CYS A 139 9.05 -16.45 -6.09
N ASP A 140 9.49 -15.90 -4.97
CA ASP A 140 8.66 -14.96 -4.18
C ASP A 140 8.39 -13.67 -4.97
N PHE A 141 9.22 -13.40 -5.99
CA PHE A 141 9.05 -12.28 -6.91
C PHE A 141 7.95 -12.49 -7.95
N ASP A 142 7.52 -13.74 -8.22
CA ASP A 142 6.51 -14.07 -9.25
C ASP A 142 5.23 -13.25 -9.07
N ARG A 143 4.77 -13.14 -7.82
CA ARG A 143 3.55 -12.42 -7.46
C ARG A 143 3.67 -10.92 -7.72
N VAL A 144 4.85 -10.36 -7.46
CA VAL A 144 5.13 -8.96 -7.75
C VAL A 144 5.23 -8.74 -9.24
N LEU A 145 5.85 -9.66 -9.98
CA LEU A 145 5.92 -9.58 -11.43
C LEU A 145 4.53 -9.54 -12.07
N LEU A 146 3.59 -10.35 -11.59
CA LEU A 146 2.18 -10.30 -12.01
C LEU A 146 1.52 -8.94 -11.76
N THR A 147 1.96 -8.23 -10.73
CA THR A 147 1.45 -6.89 -10.36
C THR A 147 2.01 -5.80 -11.26
N ILE A 148 3.30 -5.85 -11.57
CA ILE A 148 4.00 -4.74 -12.24
C ILE A 148 4.16 -4.94 -13.75
N LYS A 149 4.01 -6.15 -14.30
CA LYS A 149 4.31 -6.47 -15.70
C LYS A 149 3.52 -5.64 -16.73
N ASN A 150 2.31 -5.22 -16.38
CA ASN A 150 1.41 -4.47 -17.25
C ASN A 150 1.38 -2.96 -16.90
N SER A 151 2.41 -2.46 -16.21
CA SER A 151 2.44 -1.05 -15.81
C SER A 151 2.79 -0.16 -16.99
N GLU A 152 2.06 0.93 -17.23
CA GLU A 152 2.42 1.91 -18.27
C GLU A 152 3.72 2.63 -17.92
N ILE A 153 3.89 2.99 -16.65
CA ILE A 153 5.13 3.56 -16.09
C ILE A 153 5.62 2.62 -14.99
N LEU A 154 6.88 2.18 -15.10
CA LEU A 154 7.53 1.32 -14.12
C LEU A 154 8.85 1.93 -13.64
N THR A 155 8.96 2.16 -12.33
CA THR A 155 10.20 2.57 -11.67
C THR A 155 10.67 1.48 -10.72
N LEU A 156 11.87 0.95 -10.96
CA LEU A 156 12.52 -0.05 -10.09
C LEU A 156 13.83 0.55 -9.55
N CYS A 157 14.07 0.41 -8.24
CA CYS A 157 15.29 0.96 -7.64
C CYS A 157 16.20 -0.13 -7.05
N LYS A 158 17.50 -0.07 -7.41
CA LYS A 158 18.61 -0.90 -6.88
C LYS A 158 18.24 -2.39 -6.79
N TRP A 159 18.14 -2.92 -5.57
CA TRP A 159 17.87 -4.33 -5.31
C TRP A 159 16.66 -4.89 -6.07
N THR A 160 15.56 -4.12 -6.21
CA THR A 160 14.41 -4.59 -6.97
C THR A 160 14.75 -4.79 -8.46
N PHE A 161 15.52 -3.86 -9.03
CA PHE A 161 15.98 -3.95 -10.42
C PHE A 161 16.94 -5.14 -10.59
N GLU A 162 17.86 -5.35 -9.65
CA GLU A 162 18.81 -6.49 -9.67
C GLU A 162 18.07 -7.83 -9.65
N VAL A 163 17.06 -7.98 -8.78
CA VAL A 163 16.24 -9.21 -8.71
C VAL A 163 15.43 -9.40 -9.99
N CYS A 164 14.81 -8.35 -10.53
CA CYS A 164 14.12 -8.42 -11.82
C CYS A 164 15.06 -8.89 -12.94
N TYR A 165 16.25 -8.31 -13.02
CA TYR A 165 17.24 -8.67 -14.03
C TYR A 165 17.68 -10.14 -13.91
N LEU A 166 17.98 -10.60 -12.70
CA LEU A 166 18.33 -12.00 -12.42
C LEU A 166 17.18 -12.94 -12.76
N TYR A 167 15.94 -12.56 -12.46
CA TYR A 167 14.75 -13.33 -12.80
C TYR A 167 14.71 -13.61 -14.31
N PHE A 168 14.72 -12.56 -15.12
CA PHE A 168 14.66 -12.70 -16.59
C PHE A 168 15.89 -13.38 -17.20
N SER A 169 17.08 -13.20 -16.63
CA SER A 169 18.29 -13.86 -17.11
C SER A 169 18.26 -15.38 -16.90
N ASN A 170 17.62 -15.84 -15.81
CA ASN A 170 17.51 -17.26 -15.49
C ASN A 170 16.26 -17.93 -16.12
N SER A 171 15.27 -17.17 -16.57
CA SER A 171 14.07 -17.68 -17.25
C SER A 171 14.28 -17.96 -18.75
N SER A 172 15.49 -18.36 -19.17
CA SER A 172 15.77 -18.67 -20.59
C SER A 172 14.78 -19.72 -21.13
N PHE A 173 14.10 -19.36 -22.23
CA PHE A 173 13.20 -20.22 -23.00
C PHE A 173 13.93 -21.39 -23.66
#